data_AF-A0A845A8D7-F1
#
_entry.id   AF-A0A845A8D7-F1
#
_cell.length_a   1.000
_cell.length_b   1.000
_cell.length_c   1.000
_cell.angle_alpha   90.00
_cell.angle_beta   90.00
_cell.angle_gamma   90.00
#
_symmetry.space_group_name_H-M   'P 1'
#
loop_
_entity.id
_entity.type
_entity.pdbx_description
1 polymer ?
#
loop_
_entity_poly.entity_id
_entity_poly.type
_entity_poly.pdbx_seq_one_letter_code
_entity_poly.pdbx_strand_id
1 'polypeptide(L)' 'MSGRNDYRSSLGNYAASMRDPDPAMARKAAREAYDASGGAIVLINREWLTNWPDQKQLDLLACKAFGISKGKV' A
#
# COMPACT_ATOMS: atom_id res chain seq x y z
N MET A 1 48.11 7.09 -14.45
CA MET A 1 46.70 7.36 -14.84
C MET A 1 45.83 6.27 -14.21
N SER A 2 45.09 6.59 -13.14
CA SER A 2 44.18 5.63 -12.48
C SER A 2 42.76 6.13 -12.69
N GLY A 3 42.02 5.49 -13.59
CA GLY A 3 40.60 5.78 -13.84
C GLY A 3 39.76 5.17 -12.72
N ARG A 4 39.23 6.02 -11.83
CA ARG A 4 38.10 5.64 -10.98
C ARG A 4 36.92 5.37 -11.89
N ASN A 5 36.51 4.11 -11.98
CA ASN A 5 35.26 3.74 -12.61
C ASN A 5 34.16 3.98 -11.58
N ASP A 6 33.62 5.20 -11.56
CA ASP A 6 32.46 5.56 -10.74
C ASP A 6 31.23 4.84 -11.31
N TYR A 7 31.00 3.60 -10.88
CA TYR A 7 29.77 2.87 -11.17
C TYR A 7 28.60 3.54 -10.44
N ARG A 8 28.09 4.64 -11.00
CA ARG A 8 26.77 5.17 -10.65
C ARG A 8 25.74 4.18 -11.15
N SER A 9 25.30 3.28 -10.26
CA SER A 9 24.17 2.40 -10.54
C SER A 9 22.97 3.26 -10.97
N SER A 10 22.37 2.94 -12.12
CA SER A 10 21.15 3.59 -12.61
C SER A 10 19.97 3.46 -11.63
N LEU A 11 20.09 2.54 -10.67
CA LEU A 11 19.15 2.32 -9.58
C LEU A 11 19.46 3.13 -8.32
N GLY A 12 20.58 3.88 -8.27
CA GLY A 12 20.96 4.69 -7.12
C GLY A 12 19.92 5.76 -6.75
N ASN A 13 19.22 6.31 -7.74
CA ASN A 13 18.12 7.26 -7.53
C ASN A 13 16.88 6.60 -6.89
N TYR A 14 16.74 5.28 -7.02
CA TYR A 14 15.65 4.49 -6.45
C TYR A 14 16.03 3.83 -5.12
N ALA A 15 17.28 3.98 -4.65
CA ALA A 15 17.71 3.39 -3.37
C ALA A 15 16.87 3.91 -2.19
N ALA A 16 16.44 5.18 -2.22
CA ALA A 16 15.53 5.74 -1.23
C ALA A 16 14.08 5.19 -1.32
N SER A 17 13.71 4.63 -2.48
CA SER A 17 12.42 3.94 -2.69
C SER A 17 12.46 2.46 -2.33
N MET A 18 13.66 1.89 -2.11
CA MET A 18 13.84 0.56 -1.50
C MET A 18 13.66 0.64 0.02
N ARG A 19 12.58 1.30 0.46
CA ARG A 19 12.22 1.32 1.88
C ARG A 19 11.63 -0.05 2.19
N ASP A 20 12.29 -0.79 3.06
CA ASP A 20 11.73 -2.02 3.59
C ASP A 20 10.31 -1.74 4.10
N PRO A 21 9.34 -2.63 3.85
CA PRO A 21 8.01 -2.47 4.38
C PRO A 21 8.11 -2.31 5.90
N ASP A 22 7.59 -1.20 6.43
CA ASP A 22 7.57 -0.87 7.84
C ASP A 22 6.12 -0.99 8.37
N PRO A 23 5.76 -2.17 8.93
CA PRO A 23 4.41 -2.40 9.44
C PRO A 23 4.05 -1.48 10.60
N ALA A 24 5.02 -0.96 11.36
CA ALA A 24 4.75 -0.08 12.48
C ALA A 24 4.30 1.30 11.98
N MET A 25 5.00 1.86 10.99
CA MET A 25 4.59 3.10 10.34
C MET A 25 3.26 2.97 9.60
N ALA A 26 3.00 1.82 8.95
CA ALA A 26 1.72 1.57 8.30
C ALA A 26 0.56 1.57 9.30
N ARG A 27 0.71 0.90 10.46
CA ARG A 27 -0.29 0.90 11.53
C ARG A 27 -0.51 2.30 12.12
N LYS A 28 0.57 3.08 12.29
CA LYS A 28 0.49 4.46 12.77
C LYS A 28 -0.32 5.33 11.82
N ALA A 29 0.00 5.32 10.53
CA ALA A 29 -0.74 6.07 9.52
C ALA A 29 -2.21 5.64 9.42
N ALA A 30 -2.49 4.34 9.55
CA ALA A 30 -3.87 3.85 9.57
C ALA A 30 -4.67 4.37 10.76
N ARG A 31 -4.05 4.44 11.94
CA ARG A 31 -4.67 5.01 13.13
C ARG A 31 -4.93 6.51 12.97
N GLU A 32 -3.96 7.25 12.45
CA GLU A 32 -4.12 8.69 12.20
C GLU A 32 -5.27 8.98 11.22
N ALA A 33 -5.41 8.19 10.16
CA ALA A 33 -6.52 8.32 9.21
C ALA A 33 -7.88 8.01 9.86
N TYR A 34 -7.94 7.00 10.73
CA TYR A 34 -9.15 6.67 11.47
C TYR A 34 -9.56 7.80 12.40
N ASP A 35 -8.63 8.30 13.23
CA ASP A 35 -8.89 9.36 14.19
C ASP A 35 -9.27 10.68 13.49
N ALA A 36 -8.53 11.07 12.43
CA ALA A 36 -8.78 12.30 11.68
C ALA A 36 -10.13 12.31 10.94
N SER A 37 -10.63 11.14 10.56
CA SER A 37 -11.94 10.99 9.91
C SER A 37 -13.10 10.85 10.90
N GLY A 38 -12.84 10.88 12.21
CA GLY A 38 -13.85 10.57 13.21
C GLY A 38 -14.38 9.14 13.11
N GLY A 39 -13.55 8.21 12.64
CA GLY A 39 -13.90 6.81 12.42
C GLY A 39 -14.60 6.50 11.10
N ALA A 40 -14.76 7.48 10.19
CA ALA A 40 -15.42 7.27 8.90
C ALA A 40 -14.54 6.52 7.88
N ILE A 41 -13.20 6.59 8.01
CA ILE A 41 -12.25 5.95 7.11
C ILE A 41 -11.53 4.83 7.86
N VAL A 42 -11.61 3.61 7.30
CA VAL A 42 -10.95 2.42 7.84
C VAL A 42 -10.08 1.80 6.75
N LEU A 43 -8.83 1.50 7.08
CA LEU A 43 -7.94 0.70 6.25
C LEU A 43 -7.97 -0.75 6.72
N ILE A 44 -8.20 -1.67 5.78
CA ILE A 44 -8.26 -3.10 6.06
C ILE A 44 -7.36 -3.87 5.11
N ASN A 45 -6.55 -4.78 5.67
CA ASN A 45 -5.83 -5.76 4.84
C ASN A 45 -6.80 -6.90 4.51
N ARG A 46 -6.93 -7.21 3.21
CA ARG A 46 -7.72 -8.33 2.70
C ARG A 46 -7.39 -9.65 3.37
N GLU A 47 -6.12 -9.91 3.67
CA GLU A 47 -5.66 -11.17 4.26
C GLU A 47 -6.21 -11.41 5.67
N TRP A 48 -6.69 -10.36 6.35
CA TRP A 48 -7.35 -10.48 7.65
C TRP A 48 -8.76 -11.05 7.55
N LEU A 49 -9.37 -11.01 6.36
CA LEU A 49 -10.69 -11.55 6.10
C LEU A 49 -10.56 -13.03 5.75
N THR A 50 -10.85 -13.91 6.70
CA THR A 50 -10.69 -15.36 6.52
C THR A 50 -11.79 -15.98 5.66
N ASN A 51 -12.97 -15.36 5.63
CA ASN A 51 -14.14 -15.90 4.97
C ASN A 51 -14.32 -15.29 3.59
N TRP A 52 -14.68 -16.14 2.61
CA TRP A 52 -14.91 -15.72 1.24
C TRP A 52 -15.96 -14.60 1.07
N PRO A 53 -17.10 -14.61 1.79
CA PRO A 53 -18.11 -13.54 1.66
C PRO A 53 -17.56 -12.16 2.00
N ASP A 54 -16.80 -12.04 3.08
CA ASP A 54 -16.23 -10.77 3.54
C ASP A 54 -15.21 -10.23 2.53
N GLN A 55 -14.37 -11.12 1.99
CA GLN A 55 -13.43 -10.73 0.92
C GLN A 55 -14.17 -10.23 -0.33
N LYS A 56 -15.30 -10.82 -0.69
CA LYS A 56 -16.09 -10.37 -1.86
C LYS A 56 -16.81 -9.06 -1.61
N GLN A 57 -17.27 -8.82 -0.38
CA GLN A 57 -17.83 -7.54 0.00
C GLN A 57 -16.77 -6.43 -0.06
N LEU A 58 -15.56 -6.70 0.42
CA LEU A 58 -14.43 -5.79 0.29
C LEU A 58 -14.10 -5.49 -1.18
N ASP A 59 -14.05 -6.51 -2.04
CA ASP A 59 -13.81 -6.35 -3.48
C ASP A 59 -14.86 -5.41 -4.12
N LEU A 60 -16.15 -5.58 -3.77
CA LEU A 60 -17.23 -4.72 -4.28
C LEU A 60 -17.10 -3.27 -3.81
N LEU A 61 -16.76 -3.06 -2.54
CA LEU A 61 -16.53 -1.73 -1.99
C LEU A 61 -15.32 -1.07 -2.65
N ALA A 62 -14.24 -1.81 -2.88
CA ALA A 62 -13.07 -1.33 -3.60
C ALA A 62 -13.41 -0.95 -5.05
N CYS A 63 -14.13 -1.80 -5.79
CA CYS A 63 -14.62 -1.48 -7.13
C CYS A 63 -15.42 -0.17 -7.15
N LYS A 64 -16.32 0.02 -6.16
CA LYS A 64 -17.10 1.25 -6.03
C LYS A 64 -16.22 2.47 -5.71
N ALA A 65 -15.27 2.33 -4.80
CA ALA A 65 -14.37 3.41 -4.40
C ALA A 65 -13.44 3.86 -5.52
N PHE A 66 -12.94 2.92 -6.32
CA PHE A 66 -12.01 3.20 -7.43
C PHE A 66 -12.71 3.42 -8.78
N GLY A 67 -14.04 3.29 -8.84
CA GLY A 67 -14.78 3.39 -10.10
C GLY A 67 -14.44 2.29 -11.11
N ILE A 68 -14.00 1.12 -10.64
CA ILE A 68 -13.58 0.00 -11.49
C ILE A 68 -14.75 -0.98 -11.66
N SER A 69 -15.15 -1.24 -12.90
CA SER A 69 -16.14 -2.27 -13.22
C SER A 69 -15.58 -3.67 -12.99
N LYS A 70 -16.35 -4.53 -12.32
CA LYS A 70 -16.01 -5.94 -12.05
C LYS A 70 -15.83 -6.67 -13.39
N GLY A 71 -14.59 -6.93 -13.78
CA GLY A 71 -14.23 -7.52 -15.09
C GLY A 71 -12.89 -7.03 -15.67
N LYS A 72 -12.24 -6.04 -15.05
CA LYS A 72 -10.91 -5.53 -15.46
C LYS A 72 -9.78 -5.75 -14.43
N VAL A 73 -10.00 -6.59 -13.42
CA VAL A 73 -9.00 -6.93 -12.39
C VAL A 73 -8.84 -8.44 -12.36
#